data_AF-Q2RXQ7-F1
#
_entry.id   AF-Q2RXQ7-F1
#
_cell.length_a   1.000
_cell.length_b   1.000
_cell.length_c   1.000
_cell.angle_alpha   90.00
_cell.angle_beta   90.00
_cell.angle_gamma   90.00
#
_symmetry.space_group_name_H-M   'P 1'
#
loop_
_entity.id
_entity.type
_entity.pdbx_description
1 polymer ?
#
loop_
_entity_poly.entity_id
_entity_poly.type
_entity_poly.pdbx_seq_one_letter_code
_entity_poly.pdbx_strand_id
1 'polypeptide(L)'
;MSWIVRKIDMLTGAVLASAAGMALSQTRAFITQYLQRLGGHLDEARLSLDRALGLVDPGDAGARMVIEGLRLQGQARLAELESAYRAIATADVWTQPLVFLRHADWSIAEATARAFEPALPLSTESLVFTLSGVVLALVIYEILKAPFALAGRGARRRRKVSSHPTA
;
A
#
# COMPACT_ATOMS: atom_id res chain seq x y z
N MET A 1 35.05 16.71 -6.95
CA MET A 1 33.91 15.98 -7.53
C MET A 1 33.22 16.88 -8.53
N SER A 2 33.04 16.45 -9.78
CA SER A 2 32.42 17.28 -10.81
C SER A 2 30.95 17.56 -10.44
N TRP A 3 30.45 18.73 -10.82
CA TRP A 3 29.06 19.13 -10.59
C TRP A 3 28.05 18.11 -11.13
N ILE A 4 28.39 17.46 -12.25
CA ILE A 4 27.60 16.41 -12.90
C ILE A 4 27.47 15.16 -12.03
N VAL A 5 28.58 14.68 -11.43
CA VAL A 5 28.56 13.48 -10.58
C VAL A 5 27.61 13.65 -9.39
N ARG A 6 27.61 14.83 -8.77
CA ARG A 6 26.70 15.12 -7.65
C ARG A 6 25.22 15.17 -8.06
N LYS A 7 24.94 15.57 -9.31
CA LYS A 7 23.58 15.58 -9.86
C LYS A 7 23.09 14.17 -10.16
N ILE A 8 23.94 13.33 -10.73
CA ILE A 8 23.64 11.92 -10.98
C ILE A 8 23.35 11.20 -9.66
N ASP A 9 24.18 11.41 -8.64
CA ASP A 9 24.01 10.79 -7.32
C ASP A 9 22.68 11.18 -6.64
N MET A 10 22.29 12.45 -6.71
CA MET A 10 20.97 12.91 -6.24
C MET A 10 19.81 12.26 -7.02
N LEU A 11 19.97 12.08 -8.33
CA LEU A 11 18.97 11.46 -9.20
C LEU A 11 18.81 9.98 -8.85
N THR A 12 19.92 9.25 -8.70
CA THR A 12 19.93 7.86 -8.27
C THR A 12 19.27 7.69 -6.90
N GLY A 13 19.63 8.55 -5.93
CA GLY A 13 19.00 8.55 -4.60
C GLY A 13 17.49 8.82 -4.64
N ALA A 14 17.05 9.78 -5.46
CA ALA A 14 15.62 10.10 -5.61
C ALA A 14 14.83 8.95 -6.25
N VAL A 15 15.40 8.29 -7.26
CA VAL A 15 14.80 7.11 -7.91
C VAL A 15 14.67 5.96 -6.92
N LEU A 16 15.75 5.64 -6.18
CA LEU A 16 15.74 4.57 -5.18
C LEU A 16 14.73 4.85 -4.05
N ALA A 17 14.69 6.08 -3.54
CA ALA A 17 13.74 6.47 -2.50
C ALA A 17 12.28 6.39 -3.00
N SER A 18 12.03 6.83 -4.24
CA SER A 18 10.70 6.75 -4.85
C SER A 18 10.27 5.29 -5.06
N ALA A 19 11.16 4.45 -5.56
CA ALA A 19 10.90 3.02 -5.74
C ALA A 19 10.61 2.32 -4.39
N ALA A 20 11.38 2.63 -3.35
CA ALA A 20 11.15 2.10 -2.01
C ALA A 20 9.79 2.56 -1.44
N GLY A 21 9.45 3.84 -1.58
CA GLY A 21 8.15 4.37 -1.16
C GLY A 21 6.99 3.74 -1.92
N MET A 22 7.15 3.52 -3.22
CA MET A 22 6.18 2.81 -4.04
C MET A 22 6.00 1.36 -3.61
N ALA A 23 7.08 0.64 -3.32
CA ALA A 23 7.05 -0.74 -2.84
C ALA A 23 6.31 -0.84 -1.49
N LEU A 24 6.58 0.07 -0.55
CA LEU A 24 5.87 0.13 0.72
C LEU A 24 4.37 0.46 0.54
N SER A 25 4.04 1.31 -0.43
CA SER A 25 2.64 1.61 -0.78
C SER A 25 1.91 0.37 -1.31
N GLN A 26 2.61 -0.54 -2.00
CA GLN A 26 2.00 -1.78 -2.50
C GLN A 26 1.49 -2.68 -1.37
N THR A 27 2.10 -2.64 -0.17
CA THR A 27 1.61 -3.40 0.98
C THR A 27 0.17 -3.03 1.33
N ARG A 28 -0.19 -1.75 1.25
CA ARG A 28 -1.57 -1.30 1.50
C ARG A 28 -2.52 -1.77 0.41
N ALA A 29 -2.10 -1.68 -0.86
CA ALA A 29 -2.88 -2.16 -1.98
C ALA A 29 -3.16 -3.67 -1.85
N PHE A 30 -2.14 -4.44 -1.48
CA PHE A 30 -2.24 -5.87 -1.25
C PHE A 30 -3.23 -6.21 -0.12
N ILE A 31 -3.11 -5.57 1.04
CA ILE A 31 -4.02 -5.80 2.17
C ILE A 31 -5.47 -5.47 1.79
N THR A 32 -5.68 -4.43 0.97
CA THR A 32 -7.01 -4.06 0.49
C THR A 32 -7.61 -5.14 -0.40
N GLN A 33 -6.86 -5.64 -1.38
CA GLN A 33 -7.32 -6.72 -2.27
C GLN A 33 -7.52 -8.03 -1.49
N TYR A 34 -6.67 -8.32 -0.51
CA TYR A 34 -6.84 -9.45 0.41
C TYR A 34 -8.14 -9.34 1.20
N LEU A 35 -8.44 -8.18 1.79
CA LEU A 35 -9.67 -7.97 2.56
C LEU A 35 -10.92 -8.11 1.68
N GLN A 36 -10.87 -7.65 0.43
CA GLN A 36 -11.96 -7.88 -0.53
C GLN A 36 -12.18 -9.37 -0.79
N ARG A 37 -11.10 -10.13 -1.02
CA ARG A 37 -11.19 -11.58 -1.26
C ARG A 37 -11.65 -12.34 -0.01
N LEU A 38 -11.16 -11.98 1.17
CA LEU A 38 -11.58 -12.53 2.45
C LEU A 38 -13.06 -12.22 2.74
N GLY A 39 -13.51 -11.00 2.44
CA GLY A 39 -14.92 -10.62 2.52
C GLY A 39 -15.81 -11.46 1.60
N GLY A 40 -15.36 -11.71 0.37
CA GLY A 40 -16.05 -12.62 -0.55
C GLY A 40 -16.19 -14.04 0.03
N HIS A 41 -15.11 -14.60 0.57
CA HIS A 41 -15.15 -15.91 1.23
C HIS A 41 -16.06 -15.94 2.47
N LEU A 42 -16.12 -14.85 3.23
CA LEU A 42 -17.02 -14.70 4.38
C LEU A 42 -18.48 -14.71 3.92
N ASP A 43 -18.82 -13.98 2.88
CA ASP A 43 -20.18 -13.90 2.34
C ASP A 43 -20.61 -15.22 1.67
N GLU A 44 -19.70 -15.88 0.95
CA GLU A 44 -19.91 -17.23 0.43
C GLU A 44 -20.17 -18.25 1.55
N ALA A 45 -19.38 -18.21 2.62
CA ALA A 45 -19.54 -19.09 3.76
C ALA A 45 -20.88 -18.85 4.47
N ARG A 46 -21.30 -17.59 4.64
CA ARG A 46 -22.61 -17.23 5.23
C ARG A 46 -23.75 -17.80 4.41
N LEU A 47 -23.71 -17.56 3.10
CA LEU A 47 -24.73 -18.06 2.19
C LEU A 47 -24.77 -19.58 2.13
N SER A 48 -23.61 -20.25 2.21
CA SER A 48 -23.53 -21.71 2.25
C SER A 48 -24.19 -22.29 3.50
N LEU A 49 -24.01 -21.63 4.65
CA LEU A 49 -24.62 -22.02 5.91
C LEU A 49 -26.13 -21.80 5.87
N ASP A 50 -26.59 -20.63 5.42
CA ASP A 50 -28.02 -20.32 5.32
C ASP A 50 -28.75 -21.30 4.40
N ARG A 51 -28.15 -21.67 3.27
CA ARG A 51 -28.70 -22.69 2.37
C ARG A 51 -28.74 -24.06 3.03
N ALA A 52 -27.66 -24.48 3.69
CA ALA A 52 -27.60 -25.78 4.36
C ALA A 52 -28.67 -25.91 5.46
N LEU A 53 -28.95 -24.82 6.18
CA LEU A 53 -29.99 -24.77 7.20
C LEU A 53 -31.41 -24.71 6.61
N GLY A 54 -31.59 -24.06 5.45
CA GLY A 54 -32.89 -23.91 4.79
C GLY A 54 -33.40 -25.13 4.02
N LEU A 55 -32.53 -26.11 3.71
CA LEU A 55 -32.87 -27.29 2.92
C LEU A 55 -33.45 -28.46 3.74
N VAL A 56 -33.51 -28.33 5.07
CA VAL A 56 -33.87 -29.44 5.96
C VAL A 56 -35.26 -29.23 6.57
N ASP A 57 -36.10 -30.25 6.48
CA ASP A 57 -37.44 -30.26 7.09
C ASP A 57 -37.33 -30.31 8.63
N PRO A 58 -37.88 -29.33 9.37
CA PRO A 58 -37.89 -29.32 10.83
C PRO A 58 -38.56 -30.54 11.46
N GLY A 59 -39.37 -31.29 10.71
CA GLY A 59 -40.10 -32.48 11.17
C GLY A 59 -39.23 -33.71 11.46
N ASP A 60 -38.04 -33.83 10.87
CA ASP A 60 -37.19 -35.02 11.01
C ASP A 60 -36.24 -34.92 12.22
N ALA A 61 -36.48 -35.77 13.24
CA ALA A 61 -35.68 -35.81 14.45
C ALA A 61 -34.21 -36.22 14.23
N GLY A 62 -33.92 -37.06 13.23
CA GLY A 62 -32.55 -37.43 12.85
C GLY A 62 -31.81 -36.27 12.17
N ALA A 63 -32.54 -35.50 11.36
CA ALA A 63 -32.00 -34.34 10.69
C ALA A 63 -31.65 -33.20 11.66
N ARG A 64 -32.43 -33.01 12.74
CA ARG A 64 -32.18 -31.96 13.76
C ARG A 64 -30.78 -32.03 14.38
N MET A 65 -30.30 -33.24 14.70
CA MET A 65 -28.97 -33.40 15.33
C MET A 65 -27.85 -33.06 14.34
N VAL A 66 -28.01 -33.45 13.07
CA VAL A 66 -27.05 -33.14 12.00
C VAL A 66 -27.04 -31.64 11.69
N ILE A 67 -28.22 -31.01 11.62
CA ILE A 67 -28.36 -29.56 11.44
C ILE A 67 -27.65 -28.80 12.55
N GLU A 68 -27.87 -29.16 13.82
CA GLU A 68 -27.26 -28.42 14.92
C GLU A 68 -25.73 -28.56 14.92
N GLY A 69 -25.20 -29.74 14.58
CA GLY A 69 -23.76 -29.94 14.37
C GLY A 69 -23.20 -29.06 13.25
N LEU A 70 -23.85 -29.05 12.09
CA LEU A 70 -23.49 -28.19 10.95
C LEU A 70 -23.58 -26.71 11.31
N ARG A 71 -24.61 -26.32 12.08
CA ARG A 71 -24.81 -24.94 12.54
C ARG A 71 -23.67 -24.48 13.43
N LEU A 72 -23.32 -25.28 14.44
CA LEU A 72 -22.23 -24.96 15.37
C LEU A 72 -20.88 -24.86 14.65
N GLN A 73 -20.57 -25.82 13.77
CA GLN A 73 -19.33 -25.82 13.01
C GLN A 73 -19.26 -24.65 12.01
N GLY A 74 -20.33 -24.40 11.27
CA GLY A 74 -20.43 -23.28 10.33
C GLY A 74 -20.30 -21.93 11.02
N GLN A 75 -20.98 -21.75 12.17
CA GLN A 75 -20.88 -20.53 12.97
C GLN A 75 -19.48 -20.32 13.54
N ALA A 76 -18.79 -21.37 13.99
CA ALA A 76 -17.43 -21.27 14.48
C ALA A 76 -16.47 -20.79 13.38
N ARG A 77 -16.57 -21.37 12.17
CA ARG A 77 -15.75 -20.95 11.02
C ARG A 77 -16.07 -19.52 10.57
N LEU A 78 -17.34 -19.13 10.57
CA LEU A 78 -17.75 -17.76 10.26
C LEU A 78 -17.22 -16.76 11.28
N ALA A 79 -17.31 -17.08 12.57
CA ALA A 79 -16.78 -16.24 13.63
C ALA A 79 -15.26 -16.06 13.51
N GLU A 80 -14.53 -17.12 13.14
CA GLU A 80 -13.09 -17.06 12.89
C GLU A 80 -12.77 -16.09 11.73
N LEU A 81 -13.39 -16.29 10.56
CA LEU A 81 -13.20 -15.43 9.37
C LEU A 81 -13.58 -13.97 9.65
N GLU A 82 -14.69 -13.76 10.34
CA GLU A 82 -15.16 -12.42 10.70
C GLU A 82 -14.23 -11.74 11.71
N SER A 83 -13.69 -12.48 12.68
CA SER A 83 -12.73 -11.97 13.63
C SER A 83 -11.43 -11.53 12.94
N ALA A 84 -10.92 -12.33 12.00
CA ALA A 84 -9.73 -12.01 11.22
C ALA A 84 -9.97 -10.79 10.33
N TYR A 85 -11.11 -10.74 9.63
CA TYR A 85 -11.49 -9.60 8.81
C TYR A 85 -11.55 -8.32 9.63
N ARG A 86 -12.27 -8.32 10.76
CA ARG A 86 -12.41 -7.15 11.63
C ARG A 86 -11.05 -6.72 12.20
N ALA A 87 -10.25 -7.65 12.69
CA ALA A 87 -8.92 -7.34 13.25
C ALA A 87 -8.03 -6.59 12.25
N ILE A 88 -8.03 -7.02 10.98
CA ILE A 88 -7.21 -6.41 9.93
C ILE A 88 -7.84 -5.10 9.42
N ALA A 89 -9.15 -5.07 9.23
CA ALA A 89 -9.86 -3.92 8.65
C ALA A 89 -9.91 -2.70 9.58
N THR A 90 -9.94 -2.90 10.90
CA THR A 90 -10.00 -1.82 11.89
C THR A 90 -8.65 -1.47 12.50
N ALA A 91 -7.58 -2.19 12.14
CA ALA A 91 -6.23 -1.89 12.60
C ALA A 91 -5.76 -0.52 12.10
N ASP A 92 -4.98 0.18 12.93
CA ASP A 92 -4.34 1.44 12.55
C ASP A 92 -3.36 1.23 11.40
N VAL A 93 -3.19 2.24 10.53
CA VAL A 93 -2.37 2.17 9.31
C VAL A 93 -0.95 1.67 9.56
N TRP A 94 -0.34 2.02 10.70
CA TRP A 94 1.04 1.59 11.01
C TRP A 94 1.12 0.16 11.54
N THR A 95 0.07 -0.29 12.21
CA THR A 95 0.01 -1.64 12.82
C THR A 95 -0.64 -2.68 11.92
N GLN A 96 -1.43 -2.24 10.93
CA GLN A 96 -2.18 -3.08 10.03
C GLN A 96 -1.33 -4.14 9.32
N PRO A 97 -0.10 -3.85 8.82
CA PRO A 97 0.75 -4.89 8.23
C PRO A 97 1.11 -6.00 9.23
N LEU A 98 1.39 -5.65 10.49
CA LEU A 98 1.74 -6.62 11.53
C LEU A 98 0.50 -7.43 11.97
N VAL A 99 -0.65 -6.77 12.10
CA VAL A 99 -1.92 -7.45 12.42
C VAL A 99 -2.33 -8.39 11.29
N PHE A 100 -2.14 -7.98 10.04
CA PHE A 100 -2.32 -8.82 8.85
C PHE A 100 -1.46 -10.08 8.94
N LEU A 101 -0.15 -9.97 9.17
CA LEU A 101 0.73 -11.15 9.28
C LEU A 101 0.32 -12.14 10.38
N ARG A 102 -0.36 -11.67 11.42
CA ARG A 102 -0.82 -12.49 12.55
C ARG A 102 -2.18 -13.17 12.31
N HIS A 103 -3.10 -12.52 11.61
CA HIS A 103 -4.49 -12.98 11.46
C HIS A 103 -4.85 -13.37 10.02
N ALA A 104 -3.95 -13.19 9.06
CA ALA A 104 -4.20 -13.57 7.69
C ALA A 104 -4.33 -15.09 7.55
N ASP A 105 -5.31 -15.51 6.76
CA ASP A 105 -5.38 -16.85 6.24
C ASP A 105 -4.37 -16.95 5.09
N TRP A 106 -3.30 -17.72 5.29
CA TRP A 106 -2.19 -17.84 4.34
C TRP A 106 -2.61 -18.41 2.99
N SER A 107 -3.67 -19.24 2.95
CA SER A 107 -4.19 -19.77 1.69
C SER A 107 -4.83 -18.67 0.83
N ILE A 108 -5.59 -17.77 1.46
CA ILE A 108 -6.20 -16.61 0.80
C ILE A 108 -5.13 -15.57 0.46
N ALA A 109 -4.13 -15.39 1.32
CA ALA A 109 -3.01 -14.49 1.06
C ALA A 109 -2.19 -14.94 -0.16
N GLU A 110 -1.89 -16.23 -0.29
CA GLU A 110 -1.19 -16.78 -1.44
C GLU A 110 -2.03 -16.63 -2.72
N ALA A 111 -3.33 -16.93 -2.66
CA ALA A 111 -4.23 -16.74 -3.79
C ALA A 111 -4.34 -15.27 -4.20
N THR A 112 -4.34 -14.36 -3.22
CA THR A 112 -4.28 -12.92 -3.45
C THR A 112 -2.96 -12.54 -4.11
N ALA A 113 -1.82 -13.06 -3.67
CA ALA A 113 -0.50 -12.78 -4.24
C ALA A 113 -0.38 -13.22 -5.70
N ARG A 114 -0.95 -14.38 -6.06
CA ARG A 114 -0.97 -14.85 -7.45
C ARG A 114 -1.85 -13.99 -8.37
N ALA A 115 -2.89 -13.38 -7.82
CA ALA A 115 -3.83 -12.51 -8.55
C ALA A 115 -3.59 -11.02 -8.29
N PHE A 116 -2.50 -10.67 -7.61
CA PHE A 116 -2.20 -9.30 -7.23
C PHE A 116 -1.73 -8.55 -8.47
N GLU A 117 -2.47 -7.51 -8.85
CA GLU A 117 -2.05 -6.58 -9.88
C GLU A 117 -1.42 -5.37 -9.18
N PRO A 118 -0.10 -5.14 -9.34
CA PRO A 118 0.55 -3.98 -8.77
C PRO A 118 -0.13 -2.69 -9.26
N ALA A 119 -0.32 -1.73 -8.36
CA ALA A 119 -0.96 -0.46 -8.71
C ALA A 119 -0.12 0.38 -9.70
N LEU A 120 1.13 -0.02 -9.96
CA LEU A 120 1.99 0.60 -10.94
C LEU A 120 1.84 -0.11 -12.28
N PRO A 121 1.43 0.60 -13.34
CA PRO A 121 1.55 0.07 -14.68
C PRO A 121 3.05 -0.02 -15.02
N LEU A 122 3.61 -1.22 -14.92
CA LEU A 122 4.99 -1.51 -15.35
C LEU A 122 5.07 -1.71 -16.87
N SER A 123 4.25 -0.96 -17.63
CA SER A 123 4.28 -0.99 -19.09
C SER A 123 5.39 -0.09 -19.61
N THR A 124 5.87 -0.40 -20.81
CA THR A 124 6.92 0.39 -21.48
C THR A 124 6.49 1.86 -21.65
N GLU A 125 5.21 2.10 -21.94
CA GLU A 125 4.63 3.44 -22.09
C GLU A 125 4.68 4.20 -20.77
N SER A 126 4.25 3.56 -19.67
CA SER A 126 4.26 4.17 -18.35
C SER A 126 5.67 4.50 -17.85
N LEU A 127 6.67 3.70 -18.22
CA LEU A 127 8.08 3.99 -17.98
C LEU A 127 8.53 5.28 -18.67
N VAL A 128 8.16 5.47 -19.95
CA VAL A 128 8.50 6.69 -20.71
C VAL A 128 7.87 7.94 -20.08
N PHE A 129 6.60 7.88 -19.71
CA PHE A 129 5.93 8.99 -19.03
C PHE A 129 6.52 9.27 -17.64
N THR A 130 6.87 8.23 -16.89
CA THR A 130 7.52 8.37 -15.57
C THR A 130 8.87 9.07 -15.69
N LEU A 131 9.71 8.63 -16.63
CA LEU A 131 11.03 9.24 -16.88
C LEU A 131 10.88 10.70 -17.32
N SER A 132 9.92 10.98 -18.21
CA SER A 132 9.61 12.32 -18.69
C SER A 132 9.16 13.24 -17.54
N GLY A 133 8.31 12.74 -16.64
CA GLY A 133 7.86 13.45 -15.45
C GLY A 133 9.00 13.77 -14.49
N VAL A 134 9.94 12.84 -14.28
CA VAL A 134 11.15 13.07 -13.45
C VAL A 134 12.01 14.18 -14.03
N VAL A 135 12.26 14.16 -15.35
CA VAL A 135 13.01 15.23 -16.03
C VAL A 135 12.31 16.58 -15.88
N LEU A 136 11.00 16.63 -16.13
CA LEU A 136 10.21 17.84 -15.99
C LEU A 136 10.25 18.40 -14.56
N ALA A 137 10.09 17.55 -13.55
CA ALA A 137 10.16 17.94 -12.14
C ALA A 137 11.53 18.52 -11.76
N LEU A 138 12.63 17.96 -12.28
CA LEU A 138 13.98 18.50 -12.07
C LEU A 138 14.16 19.87 -12.72
N VAL A 139 13.64 20.06 -13.93
CA VAL A 139 13.67 21.35 -14.63
C VAL A 139 12.90 22.40 -13.82
N ILE A 140 11.69 22.08 -13.37
CA ILE A 140 10.88 22.98 -12.53
C ILE A 140 11.62 23.32 -11.23
N TYR A 141 12.21 22.33 -10.56
CA TYR A 141 12.97 22.55 -9.33
C TYR A 141 14.16 23.52 -9.51
N GLU A 142 14.91 23.39 -10.61
CA GLU A 142 16.02 24.31 -10.92
C GLU A 142 15.53 25.73 -11.22
N ILE A 143 14.42 25.88 -11.95
CA ILE A 143 13.79 27.19 -12.22
C ILE A 143 13.37 27.86 -10.92
N LEU A 144 12.70 27.13 -10.02
CA LEU A 144 12.25 27.65 -8.73
C LEU A 144 13.41 28.07 -7.82
N LYS A 145 14.58 27.43 -7.94
CA LYS A 145 15.76 27.71 -7.11
C LYS A 145 16.57 28.91 -7.61
N ALA A 146 16.49 29.23 -8.91
CA ALA A 146 17.18 30.35 -9.53
C ALA A 146 17.01 31.71 -8.81
N PRO A 147 15.79 32.18 -8.46
CA PRO A 147 15.61 33.46 -7.77
C PRO A 147 16.28 33.49 -6.38
N PHE A 148 16.24 32.40 -5.62
CA PHE A 148 16.88 32.32 -4.30
C PHE A 148 18.42 32.31 -4.39
N ALA A 149 18.98 31.67 -5.42
CA ALA A 149 20.42 31.67 -5.66
C ALA A 149 20.95 33.05 -6.11
N LEU A 150 20.13 33.83 -6.83
CA LEU A 150 20.45 35.19 -7.27
C LEU A 150 20.41 36.18 -6.08
N ALA A 151 19.43 36.06 -5.18
CA ALA A 151 19.33 36.88 -3.97
C ALA A 151 20.53 36.70 -3.01
N GLY A 152 20.99 35.46 -2.82
CA GLY A 152 22.15 35.15 -1.96
C GLY A 152 23.49 35.67 -2.48
N ARG A 153 23.66 35.80 -3.81
CA ARG A 153 24.87 36.38 -4.43
C ARG A 153 24.94 37.90 -4.25
N GLY A 154 23.80 38.61 -4.24
CA GLY A 154 23.74 40.05 -3.96
C GLY A 154 24.18 40.41 -2.54
N ALA A 155 23.80 39.61 -1.55
CA ALA A 155 24.18 39.81 -0.15
C ALA A 155 25.69 39.62 0.11
N ARG A 156 26.33 38.66 -0.56
CA ARG A 156 27.79 38.43 -0.46
C ARG A 156 28.62 39.55 -1.10
N ARG A 157 28.12 40.22 -2.16
CA ARG A 157 28.84 41.35 -2.79
C ARG A 157 28.86 42.59 -1.90
N ARG A 158 27.78 42.90 -1.17
CA ARG A 158 27.74 44.05 -0.25
C ARG A 158 28.71 43.93 0.92
N ARG A 159 28.99 42.72 1.41
CA ARG A 159 29.88 42.51 2.57
C ARG A 159 31.38 42.67 2.24
N LYS A 160 31.77 42.67 0.96
CA LYS A 160 33.16 42.79 0.52
C LYS A 160 33.62 44.24 0.29
N VAL A 161 32.68 45.20 0.29
CA VAL A 161 32.96 46.63 0.04
C VAL A 161 33.28 47.39 1.35
N SER A 162 32.95 46.84 2.52
CA SER A 162 33.17 47.51 3.81
C SER A 162 34.50 47.17 4.50
N SER A 163 35.47 46.56 3.80
CA SER A 163 36.76 46.17 4.40
C SER A 163 37.98 46.86 3.76
N HIS A 164 37.80 48.10 3.28
CA HIS A 164 38.94 49.00 3.06
C HIS A 164 39.12 49.89 4.30
N PRO A 165 40.10 49.60 5.17
CA PRO A 165 40.56 50.59 6.13
C PRO A 165 41.30 51.69 5.35
N THR A 166 40.79 52.91 5.46
CA THR A 166 41.53 54.13 5.16
C THR A 166 42.75 54.22 6.06
N ALA A 167 43.92 54.37 5.41
CA ALA A 167 45.18 54.97 5.86
C ALA A 167 45.66 54.71 7.31
#